data_AF-A0A1L9NY70-F1
#
_entry.id   AF-A0A1L9NY70-F1
#
_cell.length_a   1.000
_cell.length_b   1.000
_cell.length_c   1.000
_cell.angle_alpha   90.00
_cell.angle_beta   90.00
_cell.angle_gamma   90.00
#
_symmetry.space_group_name_H-M   'P 1'
#
loop_
_entity.id
_entity.type
_entity.pdbx_description
1 polymer ?
#
loop_
_entity_poly.entity_id
_entity_poly.type
_entity_poly.pdbx_seq_one_letter_code
_entity_poly.pdbx_strand_id
1 'polypeptide(L)'
;MDVNNLSTLFEPNYTILTFLMIKTFFYIETIGAFALIRTLIATGPSRLMSFGAFLLALIGVAAKYIPPLAGLTGEMPGRIAAYIVNQGIITSGSGMALPIAVSILFALSWRLRGHRWWALDALHLICALGFFGLWIYTLL
;
A
#
# COMPACT_ATOMS: atom_id res chain seq x y z
N MET A 1 41.66 9.10 -0.48
CA MET A 1 40.21 8.83 -0.40
C MET A 1 40.04 7.93 0.81
N ASP A 2 39.51 8.46 1.92
CA ASP A 2 39.45 7.72 3.19
C ASP A 2 38.48 6.54 3.10
N VAL A 3 38.93 5.36 3.51
CA VAL A 3 38.14 4.12 3.58
C VAL A 3 36.88 4.30 4.43
N ASN A 4 36.91 5.23 5.38
CA ASN A 4 35.77 5.60 6.25
C ASN A 4 34.62 6.29 5.50
N ASN A 5 34.86 6.85 4.30
CA ASN A 5 33.79 7.41 3.45
C ASN A 5 33.11 6.34 2.58
N LEU A 6 33.72 5.16 2.39
CA LEU A 6 33.06 4.05 1.69
C LEU A 6 32.00 3.39 2.58
N SER A 7 32.25 3.27 3.88
CA SER A 7 31.30 2.68 4.83
C SER A 7 29.99 3.47 4.92
N THR A 8 30.04 4.81 4.91
CA THR A 8 28.84 5.66 4.91
C THR A 8 28.10 5.67 3.57
N LEU A 9 28.78 5.37 2.46
CA LEU A 9 28.15 5.21 1.13
C LEU A 9 27.35 3.90 1.00
N PHE A 10 27.72 2.87 1.77
CA PHE A 10 27.06 1.56 1.76
C PHE A 10 26.21 1.29 3.00
N GLU A 11 26.20 2.19 3.99
CA GLU A 11 25.28 2.09 5.12
C GLU A 11 23.85 2.37 4.63
N PRO A 12 22.94 1.37 4.71
CA PRO A 12 21.58 1.58 4.29
C PRO A 12 20.92 2.61 5.20
N ASN A 13 20.34 3.64 4.60
CA ASN A 13 19.50 4.58 5.35
C ASN A 13 18.31 3.80 5.92
N TYR A 14 18.34 3.56 7.23
CA TYR A 14 17.33 2.77 7.94
C TYR A 14 15.91 3.30 7.75
N THR A 15 15.75 4.60 7.53
CA THR A 15 14.45 5.22 7.25
C THR A 15 13.91 4.79 5.90
N ILE A 16 14.74 4.79 4.86
CA ILE A 16 14.36 4.34 3.51
C ILE A 16 14.07 2.84 3.53
N LEU A 17 14.90 2.05 4.23
CA LEU A 17 14.69 0.60 4.34
C LEU A 17 13.37 0.28 5.06
N THR A 18 13.07 1.00 6.14
CA THR A 18 11.81 0.86 6.89
C THR A 18 10.63 1.24 6.01
N PHE A 19 10.72 2.36 5.29
CA PHE A 19 9.69 2.79 4.35
C PHE A 19 9.42 1.74 3.27
N LEU A 20 10.48 1.20 2.65
CA LEU A 20 10.36 0.16 1.64
C LEU A 20 9.74 -1.12 2.21
N MET A 21 10.16 -1.56 3.40
CA MET A 21 9.54 -2.70 4.08
C MET A 21 8.04 -2.51 4.28
N ILE A 22 7.63 -1.36 4.85
CA ILE A 22 6.22 -1.05 5.11
C ILE A 22 5.43 -0.95 3.81
N LYS A 23 5.94 -0.19 2.84
CA LYS A 23 5.32 0.00 1.52
C LYS A 23 5.10 -1.33 0.82
N THR A 24 6.13 -2.17 0.83
CA THR A 24 6.12 -3.41 0.07
C THR A 24 5.23 -4.43 0.75
N PHE A 25 5.37 -4.71 2.05
CA PHE A 25 4.79 -5.90 2.70
C PHE A 25 3.65 -5.67 3.68
N PHE A 26 3.45 -4.44 4.16
CA PHE A 26 2.54 -4.22 5.29
C PHE A 26 1.38 -3.32 4.94
N TYR A 27 1.60 -2.26 4.18
CA TYR A 27 0.61 -1.20 4.06
C TYR A 27 -0.67 -1.67 3.35
N ILE A 28 -0.55 -2.20 2.13
CA ILE A 28 -1.72 -2.62 1.33
C ILE A 28 -2.41 -3.82 1.98
N GLU A 29 -1.64 -4.77 2.52
CA GLU A 29 -2.14 -5.93 3.24
C GLU A 29 -2.97 -5.53 4.47
N THR A 30 -2.48 -4.55 5.24
CA THR A 30 -3.19 -4.03 6.42
C THR A 30 -4.49 -3.34 6.03
N ILE A 31 -4.46 -2.44 5.04
CA ILE A 31 -5.68 -1.76 4.59
C ILE A 31 -6.65 -2.75 3.94
N GLY A 32 -6.15 -3.73 3.21
CA GLY A 32 -6.95 -4.83 2.65
C GLY A 32 -7.67 -5.64 3.73
N ALA A 33 -6.99 -5.95 4.85
CA ALA A 33 -7.61 -6.61 5.98
C ALA A 33 -8.72 -5.75 6.60
N PHE A 34 -8.48 -4.45 6.81
CA PHE A 34 -9.51 -3.53 7.31
C PHE A 34 -10.71 -3.43 6.35
N ALA A 35 -10.46 -3.37 5.04
CA ALA A 35 -11.47 -3.36 3.99
C ALA A 35 -12.31 -4.63 3.99
N LEU A 36 -11.69 -5.79 4.16
CA LEU A 36 -12.39 -7.07 4.28
C LEU A 36 -13.28 -7.11 5.53
N ILE A 37 -12.72 -6.75 6.69
CA ILE A 37 -13.47 -6.71 7.96
C ILE A 37 -14.70 -5.81 7.81
N ARG A 38 -14.53 -4.60 7.23
CA ARG A 38 -15.65 -3.69 6.98
C ARG A 38 -16.66 -4.27 6.00
N THR A 39 -16.22 -4.96 4.95
CA THR A 39 -17.12 -5.57 3.96
C THR A 39 -18.02 -6.63 4.60
N LEU A 40 -17.49 -7.40 5.56
CA LEU A 40 -18.24 -8.44 6.27
C LEU A 40 -19.23 -7.86 7.30
N ILE A 41 -18.88 -6.75 7.96
CA ILE A 41 -19.68 -6.18 9.06
C ILE A 41 -20.68 -5.11 8.57
N ALA A 42 -20.31 -4.30 7.58
CA ALA A 42 -21.10 -3.14 7.16
C ALA A 42 -22.29 -3.54 6.30
N THR A 43 -23.40 -2.80 6.45
CA THR A 43 -24.60 -2.92 5.63
C THR A 43 -24.79 -1.69 4.75
N GLY A 44 -25.29 -1.88 3.52
CA GLY A 44 -25.61 -0.78 2.60
C GLY A 44 -24.42 -0.30 1.75
N PRO A 45 -24.41 0.98 1.31
CA PRO A 45 -23.45 1.47 0.31
C PRO A 45 -21.99 1.51 0.80
N SER A 46 -21.76 1.63 2.12
CA SER A 46 -20.42 1.51 2.72
C SER A 46 -19.78 0.13 2.44
N ARG A 47 -20.59 -0.93 2.28
CA ARG A 47 -20.13 -2.28 1.92
C ARG A 47 -19.53 -2.35 0.52
N LEU A 48 -20.12 -1.64 -0.44
CA LEU A 48 -19.62 -1.65 -1.83
C LEU A 48 -18.28 -0.96 -1.96
N MET A 49 -18.10 0.19 -1.29
CA MET A 49 -16.82 0.90 -1.31
C MET A 49 -15.71 0.14 -0.58
N SER A 50 -16.02 -0.47 0.57
CA SER A 50 -15.06 -1.33 1.27
C SER A 50 -14.71 -2.58 0.47
N PHE A 51 -15.68 -3.17 -0.23
CA PHE A 51 -15.41 -4.27 -1.15
C PHE A 51 -14.52 -3.84 -2.32
N GLY A 52 -14.75 -2.65 -2.90
CA GLY A 52 -13.89 -2.09 -3.94
C GLY A 52 -12.46 -1.85 -3.46
N ALA A 53 -12.28 -1.30 -2.25
CA ALA A 53 -10.97 -1.14 -1.63
C ALA A 53 -10.28 -2.50 -1.39
N PHE A 54 -11.04 -3.49 -0.92
CA PHE A 54 -10.55 -4.86 -0.73
C PHE A 54 -10.11 -5.50 -2.05
N LEU A 55 -10.92 -5.41 -3.12
CA LEU A 55 -10.56 -5.94 -4.42
C LEU A 55 -9.29 -5.29 -4.98
N LEU A 56 -9.15 -3.97 -4.84
CA LEU A 56 -7.96 -3.28 -5.30
C LEU A 56 -6.72 -3.69 -4.50
N ALA A 57 -6.84 -3.82 -3.17
CA ALA A 57 -5.78 -4.34 -2.32
C ALA A 57 -5.42 -5.78 -2.69
N LEU A 58 -6.42 -6.63 -2.96
CA LEU A 58 -6.24 -8.02 -3.36
C LEU A 58 -5.51 -8.12 -4.69
N ILE A 59 -5.87 -7.31 -5.70
CA ILE A 59 -5.17 -7.22 -6.98
C ILE A 59 -3.71 -6.79 -6.77
N GLY A 60 -3.46 -5.82 -5.90
CA GLY A 60 -2.12 -5.36 -5.57
C GLY A 60 -1.24 -6.43 -4.93
N VAL A 61 -1.79 -7.11 -3.92
CA VAL A 61 -1.15 -8.23 -3.23
C VAL A 61 -0.89 -9.38 -4.22
N ALA A 62 -1.88 -9.74 -5.03
CA ALA A 62 -1.75 -10.75 -6.08
C ALA A 62 -0.65 -10.41 -7.08
N ALA A 63 -0.63 -9.17 -7.59
CA ALA A 63 0.40 -8.70 -8.51
C ALA A 63 1.80 -8.72 -7.89
N LYS A 64 1.90 -8.52 -6.59
CA LYS A 64 3.18 -8.57 -5.87
C LYS A 64 3.71 -10.00 -5.69
N TYR A 65 2.86 -10.94 -5.27
CA TYR A 65 3.34 -12.27 -4.84
C TYR A 65 3.17 -13.36 -5.90
N ILE A 66 2.14 -13.30 -6.76
CA ILE A 66 1.84 -14.38 -7.71
C ILE A 66 2.92 -14.53 -8.80
N PRO A 67 3.36 -13.47 -9.51
CA PRO A 67 4.33 -13.64 -10.59
C PRO A 67 5.68 -14.22 -10.11
N PRO A 68 6.26 -13.76 -8.97
CA PRO A 68 7.46 -14.39 -8.42
C PRO A 68 7.26 -15.86 -8.03
N LEU A 69 6.13 -16.19 -7.39
CA LEU A 69 5.84 -17.58 -6.97
C LEU A 69 5.61 -18.51 -8.16
N ALA A 70 5.07 -17.99 -9.26
CA ALA A 70 4.82 -18.75 -10.48
C ALA A 70 6.01 -18.75 -11.46
N GLY A 71 7.11 -18.08 -11.15
CA GLY A 71 8.27 -17.96 -12.05
C GLY A 71 8.04 -17.08 -13.29
N LEU A 72 7.02 -16.21 -13.26
CA LEU A 72 6.56 -15.42 -14.41
C LEU A 72 7.13 -13.99 -14.46
N THR A 73 8.14 -13.67 -13.64
CA THR A 73 8.68 -12.30 -13.46
C THR A 73 9.24 -11.66 -14.73
N GLY A 74 9.58 -12.45 -15.76
CA GLY A 74 10.03 -11.97 -17.08
C GLY A 74 8.96 -12.02 -18.18
N GLU A 75 7.84 -12.68 -17.93
CA GLU A 75 6.79 -12.87 -18.93
C GLU A 75 5.78 -11.72 -18.95
N MET A 76 4.94 -11.68 -19.99
CA MET A 76 3.91 -10.64 -20.13
C MET A 76 3.03 -10.49 -18.88
N PRO A 77 2.56 -11.56 -18.20
CA PRO A 77 1.79 -11.43 -16.97
C PRO A 77 2.58 -10.77 -15.82
N GLY A 78 3.86 -11.13 -15.65
CA GLY A 78 4.73 -10.52 -14.65
C GLY A 78 5.05 -9.06 -14.93
N ARG A 79 5.20 -8.69 -16.20
CA ARG A 79 5.40 -7.29 -16.62
C ARG A 79 4.17 -6.42 -16.34
N ILE A 80 2.97 -6.94 -16.58
CA ILE A 80 1.71 -6.24 -16.27
C ILE A 80 1.57 -6.07 -14.76
N ALA A 81 1.84 -7.12 -13.99
CA ALA A 81 1.81 -7.05 -12.52
C ALA A 81 2.83 -6.04 -11.97
N ALA A 82 4.05 -6.04 -12.49
CA ALA A 82 5.07 -5.05 -12.14
C ALA A 82 4.66 -3.63 -12.49
N TYR A 83 3.97 -3.42 -13.61
CA TYR A 83 3.43 -2.12 -13.99
C TYR A 83 2.40 -1.64 -12.97
N ILE A 84 1.44 -2.49 -12.57
CA ILE A 84 0.41 -2.16 -11.57
C ILE A 84 1.05 -1.76 -10.23
N VAL A 85 2.04 -2.52 -9.76
CA VAL A 85 2.70 -2.27 -8.46
C VAL A 85 3.60 -1.04 -8.48
N ASN A 86 4.30 -0.78 -9.60
CA ASN A 86 5.30 0.30 -9.70
C ASN A 86 4.73 1.60 -10.28
N GLN A 87 3.43 1.67 -10.58
CA GLN A 87 2.78 2.90 -10.99
C GLN A 87 2.98 4.00 -9.93
N GLY A 88 3.53 5.13 -10.38
CA GLY A 88 3.84 6.27 -9.55
C GLY A 88 2.85 7.41 -9.71
N ILE A 89 2.79 8.32 -8.73
CA ILE A 89 1.98 9.55 -8.78
C ILE A 89 2.84 10.79 -9.04
N ILE A 90 3.97 10.92 -8.33
CA ILE A 90 4.86 12.11 -8.44
C ILE A 90 6.08 11.78 -9.32
N THR A 91 6.63 10.59 -9.15
CA THR A 91 7.72 10.05 -9.98
C THR A 91 7.28 8.71 -10.56
N SER A 92 7.38 8.57 -11.89
CA SER A 92 7.20 7.28 -12.57
C SER A 92 8.12 6.23 -11.93
N GLY A 93 7.57 5.12 -11.46
CA GLY A 93 8.33 4.07 -10.74
C GLY A 93 8.30 4.18 -9.21
N SER A 94 7.71 5.24 -8.62
CA SER A 94 7.58 5.33 -7.15
C SER A 94 6.67 4.26 -6.53
N GLY A 95 5.79 3.61 -7.29
CA GLY A 95 4.88 2.58 -6.78
C GLY A 95 3.90 3.09 -5.71
N MET A 96 3.58 4.38 -5.71
CA MET A 96 2.72 5.02 -4.70
C MET A 96 1.26 5.15 -5.14
N ALA A 97 0.95 4.90 -6.42
CA ALA A 97 -0.41 4.98 -6.95
C ALA A 97 -1.37 4.02 -6.21
N LEU A 98 -0.92 2.79 -6.01
CA LEU A 98 -1.73 1.73 -5.45
C LEU A 98 -2.02 1.93 -3.94
N PRO A 99 -1.03 2.21 -3.06
CA PRO A 99 -1.29 2.58 -1.67
C PRO A 99 -2.28 3.75 -1.53
N ILE A 100 -2.14 4.78 -2.38
CA ILE A 100 -2.99 5.97 -2.34
C ILE A 100 -4.41 5.62 -2.78
N ALA A 101 -4.59 4.90 -3.89
CA ALA A 101 -5.90 4.52 -4.39
C ALA A 101 -6.67 3.64 -3.39
N VAL A 102 -6.01 2.64 -2.79
CA VAL A 102 -6.61 1.77 -1.77
C VAL A 102 -7.04 2.58 -0.54
N SER A 103 -6.17 3.45 -0.04
CA SER A 103 -6.49 4.30 1.11
C SER A 103 -7.62 5.28 0.84
N ILE A 104 -7.68 5.89 -0.34
CA ILE A 104 -8.77 6.79 -0.72
C ILE A 104 -10.09 6.03 -0.79
N LEU A 105 -10.13 4.87 -1.45
CA LEU A 105 -11.36 4.07 -1.53
C LEU A 105 -11.84 3.63 -0.16
N PHE A 106 -10.92 3.20 0.71
CA PHE A 106 -11.28 2.85 2.09
C PHE A 106 -11.77 4.06 2.88
N ALA A 107 -11.12 5.22 2.76
CA ALA A 107 -11.56 6.46 3.40
C ALA A 107 -12.93 6.94 2.88
N LEU A 108 -13.24 6.74 1.60
CA LEU A 108 -14.56 7.06 1.06
C LEU A 108 -15.68 6.19 1.65
N SER A 109 -15.36 4.95 2.07
CA SER A 109 -16.32 4.07 2.75
C SER A 109 -16.83 4.65 4.09
N TRP A 110 -16.06 5.54 4.73
CA TRP A 110 -16.43 6.25 5.95
C TRP A 110 -17.58 7.25 5.75
N ARG A 111 -17.59 7.94 4.61
CA ARG A 111 -18.54 9.06 4.36
C ARG A 111 -19.94 8.58 4.00
N LEU A 112 -20.13 7.27 3.82
CA LEU A 112 -21.38 6.65 3.44
C LEU A 112 -22.17 6.13 4.65
N ARG A 113 -23.50 6.17 4.56
CA ARG A 113 -24.41 5.66 5.59
C ARG A 113 -24.16 4.16 5.82
N GLY A 114 -24.16 3.74 7.10
CA GLY A 114 -23.91 2.35 7.52
C GLY A 114 -22.59 2.13 8.28
N HIS A 115 -21.83 3.19 8.55
CA HIS A 115 -20.60 3.13 9.33
C HIS A 115 -20.89 2.79 10.80
N ARG A 116 -20.60 1.55 11.23
CA ARG A 116 -20.82 1.10 12.63
C ARG A 116 -19.54 0.90 13.46
N TRP A 117 -18.34 1.19 12.94
CA TRP A 117 -17.07 0.79 13.56
C TRP A 117 -15.98 1.86 13.42
N TRP A 118 -16.05 2.90 14.24
CA TRP A 118 -15.16 4.08 14.17
C TRP A 118 -13.68 3.74 14.39
N ALA A 119 -13.41 2.67 15.14
CA ALA A 119 -12.06 2.20 15.41
C ALA A 119 -11.30 1.83 14.13
N LEU A 120 -11.96 1.26 13.12
CA LEU A 120 -11.28 0.86 11.87
C LEU A 120 -10.76 2.08 11.09
N ASP A 121 -11.45 3.22 11.17
CA ASP A 121 -11.01 4.44 10.47
C ASP A 121 -9.99 5.21 11.28
N ALA A 122 -10.10 5.18 12.62
CA ALA A 122 -9.04 5.68 13.47
C ALA A 122 -7.74 4.91 13.21
N LEU A 123 -7.79 3.57 13.13
CA LEU A 123 -6.65 2.73 12.78
C LEU A 123 -6.14 3.02 11.37
N HIS A 124 -7.02 3.11 10.36
CA HIS A 124 -6.62 3.49 9.01
C HIS A 124 -5.97 4.87 8.97
N LEU A 125 -6.49 5.85 9.70
CA LEU A 125 -5.93 7.20 9.76
C LEU A 125 -4.54 7.19 10.39
N ILE A 126 -4.33 6.45 11.48
CA ILE A 126 -3.01 6.29 12.11
C ILE A 126 -2.03 5.63 11.13
N CYS A 127 -2.43 4.54 10.47
CA CYS A 127 -1.61 3.87 9.47
C CYS A 127 -1.27 4.80 8.30
N ALA A 128 -2.25 5.54 7.79
CA ALA A 128 -2.08 6.48 6.68
C ALA A 128 -1.14 7.63 7.07
N LEU A 129 -1.32 8.23 8.24
CA LEU A 129 -0.45 9.30 8.73
C LEU A 129 0.99 8.81 8.94
N GLY A 130 1.18 7.63 9.54
CA GLY A 130 2.51 7.04 9.72
C GLY A 130 3.19 6.73 8.39
N PHE A 131 2.47 6.11 7.46
CA PHE A 131 3.01 5.73 6.16
C PHE A 131 3.31 6.93 5.26
N PHE A 132 2.35 7.85 5.10
CA PHE A 132 2.54 9.03 4.25
C PHE A 132 3.48 10.05 4.90
N GLY A 133 3.50 10.16 6.23
CA GLY A 133 4.49 10.96 6.94
C GLY A 133 5.91 10.45 6.70
N LEU A 134 6.11 9.13 6.79
CA LEU A 134 7.39 8.49 6.47
C LEU A 134 7.77 8.70 4.99
N TRP A 135 6.80 8.59 4.07
CA TRP A 135 7.04 8.85 2.65
C TRP A 135 7.47 10.29 2.38
N ILE A 136 6.77 11.28 2.94
CA ILE A 136 7.15 12.70 2.80
C ILE A 136 8.55 12.92 3.36
N TYR A 137 8.88 12.32 4.50
CA TYR A 137 10.21 12.42 5.08
C TYR A 137 11.30 11.83 4.17
N THR A 138 11.02 10.74 3.44
CA THR A 138 11.98 10.19 2.46
C THR A 138 12.18 11.05 1.21
N LEU A 139 11.31 12.04 0.97
CA LEU A 139 11.41 12.98 -0.14
C LEU A 139 12.17 14.27 0.22
N LEU A 140 12.36 14.54 1.51
CA LEU A 140 13.11 15.70 2.04
C LEU A 140 14.60 15.39 2.08
#